data_AF-A0A945ISR4-F1
#
_entry.id   AF-A0A945ISR4-F1
#
_cell.length_a   1.000
_cell.length_b   1.000
_cell.length_c   1.000
_cell.angle_alpha   90.00
_cell.angle_beta   90.00
_cell.angle_gamma   90.00
#
_symmetry.space_group_name_H-M   'P 1'
#
loop_
_entity.id
_entity.type
_entity.pdbx_description
1 polymer ?
#
loop_
_entity_poly.entity_id
_entity_poly.type
_entity_poly.pdbx_seq_one_letter_code
_entity_poly.pdbx_strand_id
1 'polypeptide(L)' 'MKRLWEVERVARRIIEYRLPERFIVGTVGMPGERTFYLQAKSAGSLSAVAFEKQQAVVLAERIDELLNE' A
#
# COMPACT_ATOMS: atom_id res chain seq x y z
N MET A 1 19.29 14.43 7.78
CA MET A 1 18.12 14.29 6.90
C MET A 1 17.38 12.99 7.26
N LYS A 2 16.64 12.99 8.36
CA LYS A 2 15.87 11.85 8.91
C LYS A 2 14.63 12.45 9.57
N ARG A 3 13.52 12.58 8.84
CA ARG A 3 12.16 12.92 9.31
C ARG A 3 11.33 13.13 8.06
N LEU A 4 10.79 12.07 7.47
CA LEU A 4 9.80 12.21 6.39
C LEU A 4 8.74 11.12 6.37
N TRP A 5 8.82 10.08 7.19
CA TRP A 5 7.75 9.08 7.29
C TRP A 5 7.60 8.67 8.76
N GLU A 6 6.82 9.43 9.52
CA GLU A 6 6.30 8.93 10.78
C GLU A 6 5.17 7.96 10.43
N VAL A 7 5.42 6.66 10.61
CA VAL A 7 4.40 5.63 10.47
C VAL A 7 3.50 5.74 11.68
N GLU A 8 2.51 6.62 11.59
CA GLU A 8 1.52 6.77 12.65
C GLU A 8 0.62 5.54 12.64
N ARG A 9 0.47 4.88 13.81
CA ARG A 9 -0.60 3.90 13.98
C ARG A 9 -1.92 4.65 13.95
N VAL A 10 -2.61 4.58 12.83
CA VAL A 10 -3.93 5.20 12.68
C VAL A 10 -4.99 4.19 13.16
N ALA A 11 -6.02 4.69 13.84
CA ALA A 11 -7.29 3.97 14.04
C ALA A 11 -7.91 3.59 12.66
N ARG A 12 -9.03 2.86 12.65
CA ARG A 12 -9.72 2.51 11.37
C ARG A 12 -9.92 3.77 10.52
N ARG A 13 -9.26 3.82 9.37
CA ARG A 13 -9.35 4.90 8.38
C ARG A 13 -9.85 4.33 7.07
N ILE A 14 -10.87 4.96 6.51
CA ILE A 14 -11.42 4.61 5.19
C ILE A 14 -10.89 5.64 4.20
N ILE A 15 -10.25 5.15 3.14
CA ILE A 15 -9.74 5.98 2.04
C ILE A 15 -10.40 5.45 0.77
N GLU A 16 -11.21 6.30 0.13
CA GLU A 16 -11.97 5.91 -1.05
C GLU A 16 -11.34 6.52 -2.31
N TYR A 17 -11.07 5.67 -3.30
CA TYR A 17 -10.72 6.06 -4.65
C TYR A 17 -11.61 5.28 -5.62
N ARG A 18 -12.45 5.97 -6.39
CA ARG A 18 -13.33 5.31 -7.38
C ARG A 18 -12.57 4.84 -8.62
N LEU A 19 -11.64 5.64 -9.11
CA LEU A 19 -10.81 5.35 -10.28
C LEU A 19 -9.38 5.84 -10.01
N PRO A 20 -8.59 5.08 -9.23
CA PRO A 20 -7.21 5.45 -8.98
C PRO A 20 -6.39 5.34 -10.27
N GLU A 21 -5.49 6.31 -10.50
CA GLU A 21 -4.48 6.26 -11.56
C GLU A 21 -3.43 5.16 -11.29
N ARG A 22 -3.19 4.87 -10.01
CA ARG A 22 -2.29 3.81 -9.55
C ARG A 22 -2.86 3.14 -8.31
N PHE A 23 -2.79 1.81 -8.29
CA PHE A 23 -3.02 0.96 -7.13
C PHE A 23 -1.96 -0.13 -7.14
N ILE A 24 -0.85 0.09 -6.43
CA ILE A 24 0.37 -0.72 -6.56
C ILE A 24 0.96 -1.09 -5.21
N VAL A 25 1.65 -2.24 -5.17
CA VAL A 25 2.50 -2.62 -4.05
C VAL A 25 3.97 -2.34 -4.41
N GLY A 26 4.65 -1.61 -3.54
CA GLY A 26 6.08 -1.29 -3.67
C GLY A 26 6.85 -1.59 -2.39
N THR A 27 8.18 -1.50 -2.45
CA THR A 27 9.05 -1.68 -1.29
C THR A 27 10.17 -0.65 -1.24
N VAL A 28 10.63 -0.33 -0.04
CA VAL A 28 11.80 0.53 0.20
C VAL A 28 12.74 -0.19 1.16
N GLY A 29 14.05 -0.07 0.94
CA GLY A 29 15.10 -0.69 1.75
C GLY A 29 15.91 -1.75 1.00
N MET A 30 16.98 -2.21 1.65
CA MET A 30 17.87 -3.24 1.10
C MET A 30 17.20 -4.62 1.12
N PRO A 31 17.61 -5.58 0.27
CA PRO A 31 17.19 -6.97 0.42
C PRO A 31 17.42 -7.46 1.87
N GLY A 32 16.39 -8.06 2.48
CA GLY A 32 16.41 -8.48 3.89
C GLY A 32 15.79 -7.47 4.88
N GLU A 33 15.75 -6.18 4.53
CA GLU A 33 15.24 -5.09 5.38
C GLU A 33 14.12 -4.27 4.71
N ARG A 34 13.43 -4.88 3.74
CA ARG A 34 12.40 -4.19 2.97
C ARG A 34 11.16 -3.93 3.81
N THR A 35 10.69 -2.70 3.78
CA THR A 35 9.32 -2.35 4.19
C THR A 35 8.42 -2.31 2.96
N PHE A 36 7.24 -2.92 3.04
CA PHE A 36 6.27 -2.97 1.95
C PHE A 36 5.22 -1.87 2.13
N TYR A 37 4.75 -1.32 1.01
CA TYR A 37 3.75 -0.26 0.98
C TYR A 37 2.70 -0.53 -0.10
N LEU A 38 1.42 -0.47 0.26
CA LEU A 38 0.32 -0.37 -0.69
C LEU A 38 0.07 1.11 -0.97
N GLN A 39 0.11 1.51 -2.23
CA GLN A 39 -0.05 2.89 -2.67
C GLN A 39 -1.25 3.05 -3.59
N ALA A 40 -2.07 4.05 -3.30
CA ALA A 40 -3.16 4.48 -4.16
C ALA A 40 -2.99 5.96 -4.53
N LYS A 41 -3.08 6.29 -5.83
CA LYS A 41 -2.95 7.66 -6.33
C LYS A 41 -4.15 8.03 -7.19
N SER A 42 -4.68 9.24 -6.99
CA SER A 42 -5.64 9.89 -7.89
C SER A 42 -5.48 11.40 -7.76
N ALA A 43 -5.40 12.13 -8.88
CA ALA A 43 -5.39 13.60 -9.00
C ALA A 43 -5.14 14.38 -7.68
N GLY A 44 -3.86 14.67 -7.40
CA GLY A 44 -3.44 15.45 -6.23
C GLY A 44 -3.43 14.71 -4.89
N SER A 45 -3.93 13.47 -4.84
CA SER A 45 -3.97 12.63 -3.64
C SER A 45 -3.10 11.37 -3.80
N LEU A 46 -2.29 11.11 -2.78
CA LEU A 46 -1.49 9.88 -2.63
C LEU A 46 -1.68 9.34 -1.23
N SER A 47 -2.12 8.09 -1.13
CA SER A 47 -2.20 7.35 0.13
C SER A 47 -1.23 6.18 0.08
N ALA A 48 -0.51 5.95 1.17
CA ALA A 48 0.40 4.82 1.31
C ALA A 48 0.19 4.16 2.69
N VAL A 49 0.09 2.84 2.69
CA VAL A 49 -0.05 2.04 3.92
C VAL A 49 1.10 1.06 4.00
N ALA A 50 1.87 1.13 5.09
CA ALA A 50 2.92 0.16 5.38
C ALA A 50 2.30 -1.15 5.87
N PHE A 51 2.83 -2.27 5.40
CA PHE A 51 2.31 -3.60 5.73
C PHE A 51 3.37 -4.69 5.57
N GLU A 52 3.08 -5.89 6.04
CA GLU A 52 4.02 -7.02 6.00
C GLU A 52 4.02 -7.72 4.64
N LYS A 53 5.14 -8.36 4.29
CA LYS A 53 5.28 -9.13 3.05
C LYS A 53 4.17 -10.18 2.88
N GLN A 54 3.84 -10.90 3.95
CA GLN A 54 2.82 -11.96 3.90
C GLN A 54 1.43 -11.38 3.56
N GLN A 55 1.13 -10.18 4.06
CA GLN A 55 -0.12 -9.47 3.75
C GLN A 55 -0.17 -9.01 2.29
N ALA A 56 0.98 -8.67 1.68
CA ALA A 56 1.08 -8.37 0.25
C ALA A 56 0.73 -9.57 -0.64
N VAL A 57 1.14 -10.77 -0.23
CA VAL A 57 0.80 -12.01 -0.95
C VAL A 57 -0.71 -12.26 -0.89
N VAL A 58 -1.29 -12.22 0.31
CA VAL A 58 -2.74 -12.40 0.50
C VAL A 58 -3.53 -11.36 -0.28
N LEU A 59 -3.12 -10.09 -0.28
CA LEU A 59 -3.78 -9.04 -1.06
C LEU A 59 -3.79 -9.37 -2.56
N ALA A 60 -2.67 -9.85 -3.10
CA ALA A 60 -2.58 -10.19 -4.52
C ALA A 60 -3.49 -11.36 -4.89
N GLU A 61 -3.51 -12.42 -4.07
CA GLU A 61 -4.40 -13.57 -4.25
C GLU A 61 -5.88 -13.15 -4.26
N ARG A 62 -6.29 -12.31 -3.30
CA ARG A 62 -7.68 -11.84 -3.20
C ARG A 62 -8.09 -10.93 -4.36
N ILE A 63 -7.17 -10.11 -4.87
CA ILE A 63 -7.45 -9.29 -6.06
C ILE A 63 -7.59 -10.19 -7.30
N ASP A 64 -6.72 -11.19 -7.45
CA ASP A 64 -6.80 -12.13 -8.57
C ASP A 64 -8.11 -12.92 -8.54
N GLU A 65 -8.52 -13.41 -7.37
CA GLU A 65 -9.85 -14.03 -7.17
C GLU A 65 -10.98 -13.09 -7.62
N LEU A 66 -10.99 -11.83 -7.15
CA LEU A 66 -12.02 -10.84 -7.47
C LEU A 66 -12.08 -10.45 -8.96
N LEU A 67 -10.95 -10.50 -9.67
CA LEU A 67 -10.88 -10.15 -11.09
C LEU A 67 -11.21 -11.32 -12.02
N ASN A 68 -11.13 -12.56 -11.52
CA ASN A 68 -11.47 -13.77 -12.25
C ASN A 68 -12.95 -14.20 -12.05
N GLU A 69 -13.72 -13.44 -11.25
CA GLU A 69 -15.19 -13.52 -11.13
C GLU A 69 -15.88 -12.66 -12.22
#